data_AF-W2HZK7-F1
#
_entry.id   AF-W2HZK7-F1
#
_cell.length_a   1.000
_cell.length_b   1.000
_cell.length_c   1.000
_cell.angle_alpha   90.00
_cell.angle_beta   90.00
_cell.angle_gamma   90.00
#
_symmetry.space_group_name_H-M   'P 1'
#
loop_
_entity.id
_entity.type
_entity.pdbx_description
1 polymer ?
#
loop_
_entity_poly.entity_id
_entity_poly.type
_entity_poly.pdbx_seq_one_letter_code
_entity_poly.pdbx_strand_id
1 'polypeptide(L)'
;MQGLEEESKRVLKKQRLCVAQIDYQIDELLTQVETTKKQLEERQQELCRKKNRHLATSSAGEGEEGGPDSNNNEASQTSVSTANNGDEALSDSAAPSCKAEDAKVKDDDVAVEEQDNETEYIVRDFIRRVRQLNFEKNVASELKAIHVLLSKYSKQIDKNLCTNITKVCRTNALDQKLVCRLVAEYLYQDGQIEAADAMCKEAGLELPPTFRDCFIELHQILKAIKERDMQPALDWARKHRKELGRLDIDIEFELIRLKYVDILESSPDMMDAVNFANKELPFFHQTHAEEVGVLMSCVLYKGKLEESPYKKLFNDTRWDEIHDAVIRACCSLRRVPYRSYLETWYTLR
;
A
#
# COMPACT_ATOMS: atom_id res chain seq x y z
N MET A 1 -3.69 8.46 -38.35
CA MET A 1 -4.63 8.62 -37.21
C MET A 1 -5.56 7.42 -37.08
N GLN A 2 -6.36 7.05 -38.10
CA GLN A 2 -7.30 5.92 -38.03
C GLN A 2 -6.66 4.55 -37.69
N GLY A 3 -5.52 4.20 -38.29
CA GLY A 3 -4.86 2.90 -38.01
C GLY A 3 -4.32 2.74 -36.58
N LEU A 4 -3.96 3.84 -35.91
CA LEU A 4 -3.53 3.82 -34.50
C LEU A 4 -4.73 3.61 -33.56
N GLU A 5 -5.87 4.16 -33.91
CA GLU A 5 -7.11 4.01 -33.15
C GLU A 5 -7.67 2.58 -33.23
N GLU A 6 -7.58 1.96 -34.41
CA GLU A 6 -7.95 0.55 -34.59
C GLU A 6 -7.02 -0.41 -33.82
N GLU A 7 -5.72 -0.14 -33.81
CA GLU A 7 -4.75 -0.94 -33.05
C GLU A 7 -4.98 -0.81 -31.54
N SER A 8 -5.26 0.41 -31.05
CA SER A 8 -5.63 0.64 -29.65
C SER A 8 -6.89 -0.13 -29.24
N LYS A 9 -7.94 -0.15 -30.08
CA LYS A 9 -9.16 -0.93 -29.86
C LYS A 9 -8.88 -2.44 -29.82
N ARG A 10 -7.99 -2.95 -30.69
CA ARG A 10 -7.56 -4.35 -30.67
C ARG A 10 -6.82 -4.72 -29.39
N VAL A 11 -5.91 -3.88 -28.92
CA VAL A 11 -5.16 -4.08 -27.67
C VAL A 11 -6.11 -4.08 -26.45
N LEU A 12 -7.02 -3.12 -26.36
CA LEU A 12 -8.01 -3.05 -25.28
C LEU A 12 -8.92 -4.29 -25.24
N LYS A 13 -9.32 -4.81 -26.41
CA LYS A 13 -10.11 -6.05 -26.48
C LYS A 13 -9.33 -7.27 -25.95
N LYS A 14 -8.04 -7.39 -26.31
CA LYS A 14 -7.17 -8.46 -25.80
C LYS A 14 -6.93 -8.34 -24.29
N GLN A 15 -6.75 -7.12 -23.78
CA GLN A 15 -6.62 -6.87 -22.35
C GLN A 15 -7.88 -7.29 -21.58
N ARG A 16 -9.07 -6.93 -22.07
CA ARG A 16 -10.34 -7.35 -21.44
C ARG A 16 -10.52 -8.86 -21.40
N LEU A 17 -10.15 -9.56 -22.48
CA LEU A 17 -10.19 -11.02 -22.51
C LEU A 17 -9.21 -11.65 -21.52
N CYS A 18 -8.02 -11.07 -21.38
CA CYS A 18 -7.02 -11.52 -20.41
C CYS A 18 -7.53 -11.34 -18.96
N VAL A 19 -8.10 -10.18 -18.65
CA VAL A 19 -8.68 -9.88 -17.33
C VAL A 19 -9.81 -10.87 -17.01
N ALA A 20 -10.75 -11.08 -17.93
CA ALA A 20 -11.85 -12.03 -17.72
C ALA A 20 -11.35 -13.48 -17.49
N GLN A 21 -10.26 -13.88 -18.14
CA GLN A 21 -9.65 -15.18 -17.93
C GLN A 21 -8.99 -15.30 -16.56
N ILE A 22 -8.34 -14.23 -16.09
CA ILE A 22 -7.73 -14.17 -14.76
C ILE A 22 -8.83 -14.22 -13.69
N ASP A 23 -9.89 -13.43 -13.85
CA ASP A 23 -11.02 -13.42 -12.91
C ASP A 23 -11.65 -14.81 -12.79
N TYR A 24 -11.88 -15.50 -13.91
CA TYR A 24 -12.39 -16.87 -13.92
C TYR A 24 -11.46 -17.85 -13.16
N GLN A 25 -10.14 -17.74 -13.36
CA GLN A 25 -9.16 -18.59 -12.66
C GLN A 25 -9.13 -18.30 -11.15
N ILE A 26 -9.30 -17.05 -10.76
CA ILE A 26 -9.37 -16.66 -9.35
C ILE A 26 -10.64 -17.24 -8.70
N ASP A 27 -11.80 -17.13 -9.36
CA ASP A 27 -13.05 -17.69 -8.87
C ASP A 27 -12.98 -19.22 -8.71
N GLU A 28 -12.35 -19.90 -9.67
CA GLU A 28 -12.11 -21.34 -9.59
C GLU A 28 -11.21 -21.72 -8.41
N LEU A 29 -10.12 -20.98 -8.19
CA LEU A 29 -9.23 -21.19 -7.04
C LEU A 29 -9.93 -20.90 -5.71
N LEU A 30 -10.72 -19.84 -5.62
CA LEU A 30 -11.50 -19.52 -4.42
C LEU A 30 -12.49 -20.63 -4.10
N THR A 31 -13.18 -21.16 -5.10
CA THR A 31 -14.10 -22.31 -4.94
C THR A 31 -13.37 -23.56 -4.44
N GLN A 32 -12.17 -23.83 -4.94
CA GLN A 32 -11.34 -24.96 -4.47
C GLN A 32 -10.87 -24.76 -3.01
N VAL A 33 -10.52 -23.53 -2.62
CA VAL A 33 -10.13 -23.21 -1.24
C VAL A 33 -11.34 -23.34 -0.29
N GLU A 34 -12.52 -22.87 -0.68
CA GLU A 34 -13.73 -23.00 0.14
C GLU A 34 -14.14 -24.46 0.34
N THR A 35 -14.09 -25.27 -0.72
CA THR A 35 -14.42 -26.69 -0.64
C THR A 35 -13.44 -27.47 0.23
N THR A 36 -12.14 -27.20 0.11
CA THR A 36 -11.12 -27.83 0.96
C THR A 36 -11.22 -27.38 2.42
N LYS A 37 -11.51 -26.10 2.68
CA LYS A 37 -11.79 -25.60 4.03
C LYS A 37 -12.98 -26.35 4.66
N LYS A 38 -14.07 -26.50 3.93
CA LYS A 38 -15.26 -27.23 4.41
C LYS A 38 -14.94 -28.69 4.75
N GLN A 39 -14.16 -29.37 3.92
CA GLN A 39 -13.72 -30.74 4.19
C GLN A 39 -12.85 -30.85 5.45
N LEU A 40 -11.97 -29.87 5.68
CA LEU A 40 -11.14 -29.81 6.89
C LEU A 40 -11.99 -29.57 8.15
N GLU A 41 -12.98 -28.67 8.09
CA GLU A 41 -13.91 -28.41 9.20
C GLU A 41 -14.75 -29.66 9.53
N GLU A 42 -15.27 -30.37 8.53
CA GLU A 42 -15.99 -31.63 8.72
C GLU A 42 -15.10 -32.69 9.37
N ARG A 43 -13.84 -32.82 8.93
CA ARG A 43 -12.87 -33.76 9.50
C ARG A 43 -12.50 -33.40 10.94
N GLN A 44 -12.35 -32.12 11.26
CA GLN A 44 -12.12 -31.65 12.63
C GLN A 44 -13.32 -31.96 13.54
N GLN A 45 -14.55 -31.70 13.08
CA GLN A 45 -15.75 -32.04 13.84
C GLN A 45 -15.87 -33.55 14.09
N GLU A 46 -15.52 -34.38 13.11
CA GLU A 46 -15.53 -35.83 13.27
C GLU A 46 -14.49 -36.31 14.29
N LEU A 47 -13.29 -35.71 14.30
CA LEU A 47 -12.26 -35.98 15.30
C LEU A 47 -12.70 -35.55 16.70
N CYS A 48 -13.32 -34.37 16.86
CA CYS A 48 -13.91 -33.94 18.14
C CYS A 48 -15.01 -34.91 18.62
N ARG A 49 -15.88 -35.39 17.72
CA ARG A 49 -16.90 -36.41 18.04
C ARG A 49 -16.28 -37.73 18.46
N LYS A 50 -15.20 -38.19 17.80
CA LYS A 50 -14.45 -39.40 18.20
C LYS A 50 -13.80 -39.22 19.57
N LYS A 51 -13.15 -38.08 19.85
CA LYS A 51 -12.56 -37.76 21.15
C LYS A 51 -13.58 -37.76 22.29
N ASN A 52 -14.76 -37.15 22.09
CA ASN A 52 -15.84 -37.15 23.09
C ASN A 52 -16.42 -38.54 23.33
N ARG A 53 -16.47 -39.41 22.31
CA ARG A 53 -16.88 -40.81 22.51
C ARG A 53 -15.87 -41.61 23.33
N HIS A 54 -14.57 -41.40 23.12
CA HIS A 54 -13.52 -42.05 23.92
C HIS A 54 -13.50 -41.57 25.38
N LEU A 55 -13.81 -40.29 25.65
CA LEU A 55 -13.93 -39.75 27.00
C LEU A 55 -15.14 -40.31 27.76
N ALA A 56 -16.25 -40.58 27.07
CA ALA A 56 -17.45 -41.18 27.66
C ALA A 56 -17.25 -42.67 28.00
N THR A 57 -16.43 -43.39 27.24
CA THR A 57 -16.16 -44.81 27.49
C THR A 57 -15.14 -45.07 28.61
N SER A 58 -14.32 -44.09 29.00
CA SER A 58 -13.37 -44.26 30.13
C SER A 58 -13.95 -43.84 31.50
N SER A 59 -15.21 -43.39 31.54
CA SER A 59 -15.89 -42.94 32.78
C SER A 59 -16.87 -43.98 33.34
N ALA A 60 -16.95 -45.18 32.76
CA ALA A 60 -17.92 -46.22 33.14
C ALA A 60 -17.29 -47.50 33.71
N GLY A 61 -16.09 -47.40 34.31
CA GLY A 61 -15.40 -48.52 34.93
C GLY A 61 -14.72 -48.15 36.24
N GLU A 62 -15.31 -48.64 37.33
CA GLU A 62 -14.75 -48.91 38.66
C GLU A 62 -14.80 -47.79 39.72
N GLY A 63 -15.53 -48.10 40.79
CA GLY A 63 -15.59 -47.38 42.06
C GLY A 63 -14.87 -48.15 43.18
N GLU A 64 -14.51 -47.41 44.23
CA GLU A 64 -14.18 -47.78 45.64
C GLU A 64 -13.09 -48.87 45.86
N GLU A 65 -12.05 -48.72 46.70
CA GLU A 65 -11.92 -48.19 48.07
C GLU A 65 -10.45 -47.81 48.41
N GLY A 66 -10.24 -46.97 49.43
CA GLY A 66 -9.10 -47.07 50.37
C GLY A 66 -8.12 -45.88 50.49
N GLY A 67 -8.27 -45.04 51.54
CA GLY A 67 -7.16 -44.25 52.12
C GLY A 67 -6.28 -45.08 53.07
N PRO A 68 -5.25 -44.54 53.78
CA PRO A 68 -5.09 -43.13 54.18
C PRO A 68 -3.67 -42.48 54.06
N ASP A 69 -3.67 -41.15 54.14
CA ASP A 69 -2.70 -40.16 54.68
C ASP A 69 -1.17 -40.41 54.68
N SER A 70 -0.42 -39.44 54.12
CA SER A 70 0.50 -38.57 54.91
C SER A 70 1.10 -37.39 54.12
N ASN A 71 0.92 -36.22 54.73
CA ASN A 71 1.56 -34.91 54.59
C ASN A 71 3.05 -34.85 54.16
N ASN A 72 3.42 -33.91 53.26
CA ASN A 72 4.01 -32.59 53.62
C ASN A 72 4.65 -31.84 52.42
N ASN A 73 4.33 -30.54 52.35
CA ASN A 73 5.11 -29.36 51.93
C ASN A 73 6.30 -29.45 50.95
N GLU A 74 6.26 -28.63 49.89
CA GLU A 74 7.05 -27.38 49.70
C GLU A 74 6.77 -26.84 48.27
N ALA A 75 6.14 -25.66 48.15
CA ALA A 75 6.79 -24.37 47.90
C ALA A 75 7.57 -24.28 46.57
N SER A 76 7.02 -23.58 45.57
CA SER A 76 7.53 -22.27 45.13
C SER A 76 6.97 -21.87 43.77
N GLN A 77 6.31 -20.71 43.77
CA GLN A 77 6.11 -19.85 42.60
C GLN A 77 7.42 -19.12 42.32
N THR A 78 7.85 -19.03 41.06
CA THR A 78 8.44 -17.77 40.54
C THR A 78 8.52 -17.74 39.02
N SER A 79 7.82 -16.75 38.47
CA SER A 79 8.20 -15.93 37.31
C SER A 79 9.71 -15.63 37.23
N VAL A 80 10.25 -15.37 36.03
CA VAL A 80 11.04 -14.14 35.70
C VAL A 80 11.69 -14.22 34.31
N SER A 81 11.36 -13.19 33.52
CA SER A 81 12.23 -12.37 32.67
C SER A 81 12.92 -12.91 31.40
N THR A 82 12.40 -12.40 30.29
CA THR A 82 13.15 -11.89 29.14
C THR A 82 14.05 -10.72 29.56
N ALA A 83 15.35 -10.79 29.28
CA ALA A 83 16.23 -9.63 29.18
C ALA A 83 17.41 -9.89 28.22
N ASN A 84 17.42 -9.06 27.17
CA ASN A 84 18.48 -8.66 26.26
C ASN A 84 19.95 -8.70 26.75
N ASN A 85 20.84 -9.00 25.79
CA ASN A 85 21.92 -8.13 25.25
C ASN A 85 22.99 -9.05 24.61
N GLY A 86 23.31 -8.93 23.32
CA GLY A 86 24.34 -8.02 22.77
C GLY A 86 25.65 -8.82 22.64
N ASP A 87 26.54 -8.68 21.66
CA ASP A 87 26.72 -7.81 20.50
C ASP A 87 27.98 -8.38 19.78
N GLU A 88 28.29 -7.91 18.55
CA GLU A 88 29.59 -8.04 17.85
C GLU A 88 30.02 -9.44 17.29
N ALA A 89 30.64 -9.62 16.12
CA ALA A 89 31.17 -8.73 15.09
C ALA A 89 31.40 -9.49 13.74
N LEU A 90 31.45 -8.69 12.68
CA LEU A 90 32.01 -8.85 11.32
C LEU A 90 33.00 -10.00 11.04
N SER A 91 32.88 -10.66 9.88
CA SER A 91 33.90 -10.60 8.82
C SER A 91 33.55 -11.39 7.54
N ASP A 92 33.82 -10.68 6.44
CA ASP A 92 34.16 -11.01 5.06
C ASP A 92 34.31 -12.45 4.52
N SER A 93 33.75 -12.57 3.30
CA SER A 93 34.36 -13.13 2.09
C SER A 93 34.16 -14.60 1.67
N ALA A 94 34.07 -14.71 0.34
CA ALA A 94 34.40 -15.85 -0.51
C ALA A 94 33.35 -16.97 -0.66
N ALA A 95 32.71 -16.97 -1.83
CA ALA A 95 32.17 -18.18 -2.45
C ALA A 95 33.26 -19.27 -2.53
N PRO A 96 32.89 -20.55 -2.45
CA PRO A 96 32.91 -21.32 -3.69
C PRO A 96 31.80 -22.38 -3.84
N SER A 97 31.44 -22.57 -5.12
CA SER A 97 30.86 -23.76 -5.73
C SER A 97 31.47 -25.08 -5.23
N CYS A 98 30.64 -26.12 -5.07
CA CYS A 98 30.88 -27.53 -5.42
C CYS A 98 29.61 -28.32 -5.09
N LYS A 99 28.78 -28.72 -6.06
CA LYS A 99 28.81 -30.01 -6.77
C LYS A 99 28.95 -31.24 -5.85
N ALA A 100 27.86 -31.99 -5.85
CA ALA A 100 27.63 -33.28 -5.21
C ALA A 100 28.58 -34.37 -5.72
N GLU A 101 28.95 -35.28 -4.82
CA GLU A 101 29.16 -36.69 -5.15
C GLU A 101 28.68 -37.58 -4.00
N ASP A 102 28.04 -38.68 -4.40
CA ASP A 102 27.39 -39.72 -3.61
C ASP A 102 28.36 -40.54 -2.74
N ALA A 103 27.91 -40.94 -1.55
CA ALA A 103 28.46 -42.11 -0.86
C ALA A 103 27.35 -42.88 -0.15
N LYS A 104 27.17 -44.13 -0.58
CA LYS A 104 26.21 -45.13 -0.13
C LYS A 104 26.82 -45.98 0.98
N VAL A 105 26.10 -46.17 2.10
CA VAL A 105 26.39 -47.21 3.09
C VAL A 105 25.07 -47.87 3.55
N LYS A 106 25.06 -49.20 3.48
CA LYS A 106 24.10 -50.22 3.99
C LYS A 106 24.43 -50.56 5.46
N ASP A 107 23.64 -51.18 6.35
CA ASP A 107 22.57 -52.20 6.31
C ASP A 107 21.87 -52.17 7.70
N ASP A 108 20.60 -52.62 7.73
CA ASP A 108 19.88 -53.52 8.69
C ASP A 108 19.99 -53.30 10.24
N ASP A 109 18.97 -53.48 11.12
CA ASP A 109 17.72 -54.26 11.08
C ASP A 109 16.77 -53.88 12.27
N VAL A 110 15.43 -54.03 12.10
CA VAL A 110 14.34 -54.49 13.04
C VAL A 110 14.10 -53.72 14.38
N ALA A 111 12.90 -53.33 14.86
CA ALA A 111 11.51 -53.78 14.68
C ALA A 111 10.47 -52.74 15.19
N VAL A 112 9.31 -52.71 14.51
CA VAL A 112 7.91 -52.48 14.97
C VAL A 112 7.53 -51.16 15.66
N GLU A 113 6.88 -50.27 14.89
CA GLU A 113 5.67 -49.51 15.27
C GLU A 113 4.83 -49.31 13.99
N GLU A 114 3.75 -50.10 13.81
CA GLU A 114 2.98 -50.23 12.57
C GLU A 114 1.99 -49.07 12.29
N GLN A 115 2.21 -47.89 12.89
CA GLN A 115 1.41 -46.68 12.62
C GLN A 115 2.19 -45.54 11.95
N ASP A 116 3.51 -45.67 11.81
CA ASP A 116 4.34 -44.65 11.16
C ASP A 116 4.31 -44.73 9.63
N ASN A 117 3.91 -45.86 9.04
CA ASN A 117 3.97 -46.07 7.59
C ASN A 117 2.98 -45.20 6.78
N GLU A 118 1.76 -44.97 7.27
CA GLU A 118 0.75 -44.21 6.51
C GLU A 118 1.10 -42.71 6.48
N THR A 119 1.46 -42.16 7.64
CA THR A 119 1.84 -40.75 7.79
C THR A 119 3.17 -40.46 7.10
N GLU A 120 4.14 -41.36 7.25
CA GLU A 120 5.42 -41.26 6.55
C GLU A 120 5.24 -41.40 5.03
N TYR A 121 4.37 -42.30 4.57
CA TYR A 121 4.05 -42.44 3.15
C TYR A 121 3.37 -41.18 2.61
N ILE A 122 2.38 -40.61 3.30
CA ILE A 122 1.68 -39.38 2.89
C ILE A 122 2.66 -38.21 2.83
N VAL A 123 3.54 -38.05 3.82
CA VAL A 123 4.55 -36.98 3.84
C VAL A 123 5.58 -37.20 2.73
N ARG A 124 6.08 -38.42 2.55
CA ARG A 124 7.05 -38.75 1.50
C ARG A 124 6.44 -38.58 0.11
N ASP A 125 5.16 -38.90 -0.04
CA ASP A 125 4.40 -38.73 -1.27
C ASP A 125 4.07 -37.26 -1.57
N PHE A 126 3.72 -36.47 -0.55
CA PHE A 126 3.56 -35.02 -0.67
C PHE A 126 4.88 -34.36 -1.06
N ILE A 127 5.99 -34.69 -0.38
CA ILE A 127 7.31 -34.18 -0.71
C ILE A 127 7.72 -34.60 -2.14
N ARG A 128 7.38 -35.83 -2.55
CA ARG A 128 7.59 -36.30 -3.93
C ARG A 128 6.79 -35.47 -4.93
N ARG A 129 5.50 -35.22 -4.67
CA ARG A 129 4.64 -34.38 -5.52
C ARG A 129 5.12 -32.93 -5.59
N VAL A 130 5.53 -32.33 -4.46
CA VAL A 130 6.09 -30.97 -4.41
C VAL A 130 7.42 -30.89 -5.19
N ARG A 131 8.30 -31.89 -5.05
CA ARG A 131 9.53 -31.97 -5.87
C ARG A 131 9.23 -32.17 -7.36
N GLN A 132 8.18 -32.92 -7.69
CA GLN A 132 7.76 -33.21 -9.07
C GLN A 132 7.10 -31.99 -9.73
N LEU A 133 6.41 -31.15 -8.95
CA LEU A 133 5.91 -29.84 -9.36
C LEU A 133 7.05 -28.83 -9.60
N ASN A 134 8.25 -29.10 -9.06
CA ASN A 134 9.50 -28.40 -9.39
C ASN A 134 9.35 -26.86 -9.32
N PHE A 135 8.55 -26.40 -8.35
CA PHE A 135 8.08 -25.03 -8.21
C PHE A 135 9.24 -24.03 -8.17
N GLU A 136 10.31 -24.38 -7.48
CA GLU A 136 11.54 -23.58 -7.42
C GLU A 136 12.16 -23.34 -8.81
N LYS A 137 12.21 -24.37 -9.67
CA LYS A 137 12.76 -24.23 -11.02
C LYS A 137 11.81 -23.46 -11.93
N ASN A 138 10.50 -23.64 -11.76
CA ASN A 138 9.49 -22.91 -12.52
C ASN A 138 9.51 -21.40 -12.19
N VAL A 139 9.52 -21.07 -10.90
CA VAL A 139 9.66 -19.68 -10.42
C VAL A 139 11.00 -19.08 -10.84
N ALA A 140 12.10 -19.84 -10.74
CA ALA A 140 13.41 -19.39 -11.21
C ALA A 140 13.41 -19.15 -12.73
N SER A 141 12.72 -19.97 -13.53
CA SER A 141 12.61 -19.75 -14.97
C SER A 141 11.77 -18.53 -15.32
N GLU A 142 10.66 -18.29 -14.61
CA GLU A 142 9.81 -17.10 -14.78
C GLU A 142 10.57 -15.83 -14.38
N LEU A 143 11.26 -15.83 -13.23
CA LEU A 143 12.11 -14.71 -12.80
C LEU A 143 13.23 -14.43 -13.83
N LYS A 144 13.84 -15.47 -14.40
CA LYS A 144 14.85 -15.32 -15.45
C LYS A 144 14.25 -14.74 -16.73
N ALA A 145 13.04 -15.15 -17.12
CA ALA A 145 12.34 -14.61 -18.27
C ALA A 145 12.00 -13.12 -18.07
N ILE A 146 11.48 -12.75 -16.89
CA ILE A 146 11.22 -11.36 -16.50
C ILE A 146 12.51 -10.54 -16.50
N HIS A 147 13.60 -11.05 -15.94
CA HIS A 147 14.89 -10.35 -15.93
C HIS A 147 15.45 -10.12 -17.35
N VAL A 148 15.29 -11.09 -18.26
CA VAL A 148 15.65 -10.93 -19.68
C VAL A 148 14.78 -9.87 -20.36
N LEU A 149 13.46 -9.87 -20.10
CA LEU A 149 12.55 -8.84 -20.61
C LEU A 149 12.93 -7.46 -20.06
N LEU A 150 13.15 -7.33 -18.75
CA LEU A 150 13.59 -6.10 -18.10
C LEU A 150 14.90 -5.59 -18.70
N SER A 151 15.87 -6.47 -18.94
CA SER A 151 17.14 -6.12 -19.59
C SER A 151 16.94 -5.64 -21.03
N LYS A 152 16.02 -6.25 -21.78
CA LYS A 152 15.66 -5.81 -23.14
C LYS A 152 14.98 -4.45 -23.11
N TYR A 153 14.04 -4.23 -22.19
CA TYR A 153 13.37 -2.94 -21.99
C TYR A 153 14.36 -1.86 -21.58
N SER A 154 15.25 -2.11 -20.61
CA SER A 154 16.31 -1.18 -20.22
C SER A 154 17.20 -0.81 -21.41
N LYS A 155 17.70 -1.80 -22.18
CA LYS A 155 18.49 -1.51 -23.40
C LYS A 155 17.69 -0.75 -24.46
N GLN A 156 16.39 -1.02 -24.57
CA GLN A 156 15.53 -0.31 -25.50
C GLN A 156 15.28 1.13 -25.03
N ILE A 157 15.11 1.35 -23.72
CA ILE A 157 15.06 2.67 -23.10
C ILE A 157 16.38 3.40 -23.38
N ASP A 158 17.54 2.81 -23.11
CA ASP A 158 18.85 3.42 -23.34
C ASP A 158 19.10 3.78 -24.82
N LYS A 159 18.52 3.01 -25.75
CA LYS A 159 18.58 3.29 -27.19
C LYS A 159 17.63 4.39 -27.64
N ASN A 160 16.45 4.50 -27.03
CA ASN A 160 15.42 5.48 -27.41
C ASN A 160 15.58 6.80 -26.65
N LEU A 161 16.08 6.76 -25.41
CA LEU A 161 16.42 7.92 -24.62
C LEU A 161 17.77 8.43 -25.13
N CYS A 162 17.74 9.44 -25.98
CA CYS A 162 18.96 10.02 -26.54
C CYS A 162 19.81 10.63 -25.41
N THR A 163 20.89 9.95 -25.02
CA THR A 163 21.85 10.40 -23.99
C THR A 163 22.61 11.67 -24.38
N ASN A 164 22.51 12.12 -25.63
CA ASN A 164 23.04 13.40 -26.08
C ASN A 164 21.91 14.43 -26.19
N ILE A 165 21.47 14.96 -25.05
CA ILE A 165 20.62 16.17 -24.95
C ILE A 165 21.18 17.28 -25.86
N THR A 166 22.52 17.40 -25.92
CA THR A 166 23.22 18.39 -26.74
C THR A 166 23.13 18.16 -28.25
N LYS A 167 22.71 16.99 -28.75
CA LYS A 167 22.41 16.78 -30.19
C LYS A 167 20.96 17.15 -30.52
N VAL A 168 20.04 16.93 -29.58
CA VAL A 168 18.61 17.28 -29.68
C VAL A 168 18.41 18.80 -29.54
N CYS A 169 19.13 19.46 -28.63
CA CYS A 169 19.02 20.90 -28.41
C CYS A 169 19.74 21.74 -29.48
N ARG A 170 20.76 21.20 -30.16
CA ARG A 170 21.54 21.95 -31.19
C ARG A 170 20.85 22.07 -32.54
N THR A 171 19.80 21.29 -32.78
CA THR A 171 19.17 21.17 -34.11
C THR A 171 17.89 21.98 -34.28
N ASN A 172 17.32 22.52 -33.21
CA ASN A 172 16.05 23.23 -33.26
C ASN A 172 16.30 24.72 -32.98
N ALA A 173 15.96 25.58 -33.94
CA ALA A 173 15.75 27.00 -33.64
C ALA A 173 14.78 27.09 -32.45
N LEU A 174 15.07 27.97 -31.49
CA LEU A 174 14.23 28.15 -30.31
C LEU A 174 12.81 28.48 -30.78
N ASP A 175 11.88 27.55 -30.59
CA ASP A 175 10.48 27.78 -30.93
C ASP A 175 9.91 28.79 -29.93
N GLN A 176 9.81 30.04 -30.37
CA GLN A 176 9.33 31.13 -29.54
C GLN A 176 7.91 30.87 -29.03
N LYS A 177 7.06 30.17 -29.80
CA LYS A 177 5.71 29.80 -29.34
C LYS A 177 5.75 28.76 -28.23
N LEU A 178 6.67 27.79 -28.31
CA LEU A 178 6.87 26.80 -27.25
C LEU A 178 7.34 27.47 -25.96
N VAL A 179 8.31 28.39 -26.05
CA VAL A 179 8.78 29.15 -24.88
C VAL A 179 7.65 29.97 -24.27
N CYS A 180 6.90 30.74 -25.09
CA CYS A 180 5.75 31.50 -24.61
C CYS A 180 4.70 30.59 -23.95
N ARG A 181 4.49 29.37 -24.45
CA ARG A 181 3.61 28.39 -23.83
C ARG A 181 4.12 27.94 -22.46
N LEU A 182 5.38 27.56 -22.35
CA LEU A 182 5.97 27.15 -21.06
C LEU A 182 5.88 28.26 -20.02
N VAL A 183 6.14 29.51 -20.43
CA VAL A 183 6.02 30.67 -19.54
C VAL A 183 4.57 30.90 -19.14
N ALA A 184 3.61 30.82 -20.07
CA ALA A 184 2.20 30.95 -19.74
C ALA A 184 1.71 29.85 -18.79
N GLU A 185 2.10 28.58 -19.01
CA GLU A 185 1.80 27.46 -18.11
C GLU A 185 2.35 27.70 -16.70
N TYR A 186 3.59 28.19 -16.60
CA TYR A 186 4.20 28.58 -15.34
C TYR A 186 3.43 29.72 -14.65
N LEU A 187 3.04 30.77 -15.37
CA LEU A 187 2.28 31.89 -14.81
C LEU A 187 0.92 31.45 -14.28
N TYR A 188 0.23 30.52 -14.95
CA TYR A 188 -1.00 29.92 -14.42
C TYR A 188 -0.75 29.11 -13.15
N GLN A 189 0.34 28.34 -13.10
CA GLN A 189 0.72 27.55 -11.91
C GLN A 189 1.12 28.41 -10.72
N ASP A 190 1.75 29.56 -10.96
CA ASP A 190 2.14 30.53 -9.93
C ASP A 190 0.96 31.40 -9.44
N GLY A 191 -0.16 31.40 -10.18
CA GLY A 191 -1.37 32.13 -9.84
C GLY A 191 -1.48 33.51 -10.47
N GLN A 192 -0.56 33.87 -11.38
CA GLN A 192 -0.61 35.10 -12.16
C GLN A 192 -1.51 34.93 -13.38
N ILE A 193 -2.81 34.75 -13.14
CA ILE A 193 -3.81 34.40 -14.17
C ILE A 193 -3.91 35.50 -15.23
N GLU A 194 -3.89 36.77 -14.84
CA GLU A 194 -4.01 37.90 -15.76
C GLU A 194 -2.80 38.04 -16.67
N ALA A 195 -1.59 37.81 -16.13
CA ALA A 195 -0.35 37.84 -16.89
C ALA A 195 -0.29 36.67 -17.88
N ALA A 196 -0.72 35.49 -17.45
CA ALA A 196 -0.82 34.31 -18.30
C ALA A 196 -1.83 34.52 -19.45
N ASP A 197 -2.99 35.10 -19.16
CA ASP A 197 -4.03 35.44 -20.15
C ASP A 197 -3.52 36.47 -21.17
N ALA A 198 -2.78 37.50 -20.71
CA ALA A 198 -2.17 38.50 -21.59
C ALA A 198 -1.11 37.85 -22.51
N MET A 199 -0.23 37.01 -21.95
CA MET A 199 0.79 36.31 -22.72
C MET A 199 0.18 35.37 -23.76
N CYS A 200 -0.89 34.64 -23.42
CA CYS A 200 -1.57 33.79 -24.38
C CYS A 200 -2.18 34.58 -25.54
N LYS A 201 -2.78 35.75 -25.26
CA LYS A 201 -3.33 36.65 -26.29
C LYS A 201 -2.26 37.22 -27.21
N GLU A 202 -1.16 37.71 -26.65
CA GLU A 202 -0.06 38.33 -27.41
C GLU A 202 0.70 37.32 -28.27
N ALA A 203 0.94 36.12 -27.74
CA ALA A 203 1.64 35.05 -28.45
C ALA A 203 0.72 34.22 -29.38
N GLY A 204 -0.60 34.48 -29.38
CA GLY A 204 -1.58 33.73 -30.15
C GLY A 204 -1.61 32.24 -29.76
N LEU A 205 -1.55 31.96 -28.45
CA LEU A 205 -1.56 30.61 -27.90
C LEU A 205 -2.99 30.17 -27.59
N GLU A 206 -3.35 28.99 -28.08
CA GLU A 206 -4.58 28.30 -27.67
C GLU A 206 -4.23 27.25 -26.62
N LEU A 207 -4.49 27.57 -25.36
CA LEU A 207 -4.48 26.59 -24.27
C LEU A 207 -5.90 26.05 -24.05
N PRO A 208 -6.05 24.79 -23.61
CA PRO A 208 -7.35 24.25 -23.27
C PRO A 208 -8.04 25.14 -22.21
N PRO A 209 -9.32 25.52 -22.38
CA PRO A 209 -10.02 26.35 -21.40
C PRO A 209 -10.07 25.68 -20.02
N THR A 210 -10.13 24.34 -19.98
CA THR A 210 -10.07 23.53 -18.76
C THR A 210 -8.77 23.71 -17.97
N PHE A 211 -7.66 24.07 -18.64
CA PHE A 211 -6.38 24.33 -17.99
C PHE A 211 -6.46 25.62 -17.17
N ARG A 212 -6.93 26.71 -17.79
CA ARG A 212 -7.12 28.00 -17.13
C ARG A 212 -8.06 27.88 -15.94
N ASP A 213 -9.23 27.29 -16.14
CA ASP A 213 -10.26 27.18 -15.09
C ASP A 213 -9.76 26.36 -13.89
N CYS A 214 -8.94 25.32 -14.14
CA CYS A 214 -8.30 24.54 -13.08
C CYS A 214 -7.44 25.40 -12.16
N PHE A 215 -6.58 26.25 -12.73
CA PHE A 215 -5.69 27.08 -11.93
C PHE A 215 -6.41 28.23 -11.23
N ILE A 216 -7.51 28.73 -11.79
CA ILE A 216 -8.37 29.71 -11.10
C ILE A 216 -9.02 29.07 -9.87
N GLU A 217 -9.66 27.91 -10.03
CA GLU A 217 -10.28 27.18 -8.91
C GLU A 217 -9.23 26.81 -7.85
N LEU A 218 -8.06 26.31 -8.27
CA LEU A 218 -6.95 25.99 -7.38
C LEU A 218 -6.49 27.21 -6.57
N HIS A 219 -6.17 28.35 -7.22
CA HIS A 219 -5.66 29.51 -6.51
C HIS A 219 -6.69 30.17 -5.59
N GLN A 220 -7.98 30.08 -5.91
CA GLN A 220 -9.04 30.48 -5.00
C GLN A 220 -9.03 29.63 -3.72
N ILE A 221 -8.90 28.31 -3.85
CA ILE A 221 -8.81 27.39 -2.71
C ILE A 221 -7.53 27.64 -1.90
N LEU A 222 -6.38 27.77 -2.56
CA LEU A 222 -5.09 28.01 -1.87
C LEU A 222 -5.09 29.34 -1.11
N LYS A 223 -5.72 30.37 -1.67
CA LYS A 223 -5.88 31.66 -0.97
C LYS A 223 -6.72 31.51 0.30
N ALA A 224 -7.84 30.79 0.23
CA ALA A 224 -8.68 30.53 1.40
C ALA A 224 -7.91 29.74 2.49
N ILE A 225 -7.14 28.72 2.09
CA ILE A 225 -6.30 27.94 3.02
C ILE A 225 -5.27 28.84 3.73
N LYS A 226 -4.65 29.78 3.00
CA LYS A 226 -3.73 30.77 3.59
C LYS A 226 -4.41 31.69 4.61
N GLU A 227 -5.69 32.01 4.39
CA GLU A 227 -6.53 32.78 5.31
C GLU A 227 -7.14 31.93 6.44
N ARG A 228 -6.71 30.66 6.59
CA ARG A 228 -7.25 29.66 7.55
C ARG A 228 -8.70 29.26 7.31
N ASP A 229 -9.26 29.57 6.14
CA ASP A 229 -10.56 29.07 5.72
C ASP A 229 -10.43 27.78 4.91
N MET A 230 -10.96 26.69 5.46
CA MET A 230 -10.89 25.36 4.86
C MET A 230 -12.18 24.97 4.13
N GLN A 231 -13.25 25.77 4.23
CA GLN A 231 -14.55 25.42 3.62
C GLN A 231 -14.44 25.27 2.09
N PRO A 232 -13.79 26.19 1.35
CA PRO A 232 -13.68 26.04 -0.11
C PRO A 232 -12.96 24.77 -0.54
N ALA A 233 -11.93 24.37 0.22
CA ALA A 233 -11.18 23.14 -0.04
C ALA A 233 -12.02 21.88 0.23
N LEU A 234 -12.78 21.87 1.33
CA LEU A 234 -13.67 20.76 1.69
C LEU A 234 -14.81 20.60 0.69
N ASP A 235 -15.44 21.69 0.27
CA ASP A 235 -16.52 21.66 -0.72
C ASP A 235 -16.01 21.18 -2.09
N TRP A 236 -14.83 21.62 -2.49
CA TRP A 236 -14.16 21.11 -3.68
C TRP A 236 -13.88 19.61 -3.59
N ALA A 237 -13.31 19.13 -2.47
CA ALA A 237 -13.01 17.73 -2.26
C ALA A 237 -14.29 16.86 -2.31
N ARG A 238 -15.38 17.31 -1.65
CA ARG A 238 -16.69 16.63 -1.66
C ARG A 238 -17.30 16.57 -3.06
N LYS A 239 -17.22 17.67 -3.82
CA LYS A 239 -17.71 17.75 -5.21
C LYS A 239 -16.98 16.76 -6.12
N HIS A 240 -15.67 16.57 -5.92
CA HIS A 240 -14.83 15.70 -6.74
C HIS A 240 -14.55 14.32 -6.13
N ARG A 241 -15.19 13.96 -5.01
CA ARG A 241 -14.95 12.73 -4.24
C ARG A 241 -14.90 11.45 -5.09
N LYS A 242 -15.86 11.30 -6.02
CA LYS A 242 -15.92 10.10 -6.90
C LYS A 242 -14.74 10.00 -7.86
N GLU A 243 -14.25 11.13 -8.35
CA GLU A 243 -13.14 11.19 -9.30
C GLU A 243 -11.80 11.01 -8.57
N LEU A 244 -11.67 11.64 -7.39
CA LEU A 244 -10.51 11.52 -6.51
C LEU A 244 -10.35 10.09 -5.97
N GLY A 245 -11.43 9.44 -5.56
CA GLY A 245 -11.41 8.03 -5.12
C GLY A 245 -11.01 7.05 -6.23
N ARG A 246 -11.20 7.39 -7.52
CA ARG A 246 -10.68 6.58 -8.64
C ARG A 246 -9.17 6.75 -8.85
N LEU A 247 -8.61 7.83 -8.34
CA LEU A 247 -7.19 8.13 -8.39
C LEU A 247 -6.46 7.72 -7.10
N ASP A 248 -7.19 7.15 -6.13
CA ASP A 248 -6.66 6.78 -4.81
C ASP A 248 -6.10 8.01 -4.05
N ILE A 249 -6.79 9.15 -4.18
CA ILE A 249 -6.41 10.42 -3.55
C ILE A 249 -7.45 10.80 -2.48
N ASP A 250 -7.08 10.63 -1.21
CA ASP A 250 -7.95 10.90 -0.05
C ASP A 250 -7.78 12.31 0.53
N ILE A 251 -7.78 13.32 -0.33
CA ILE A 251 -7.61 14.73 0.08
C ILE A 251 -8.71 15.21 1.03
N GLU A 252 -9.92 14.65 0.93
CA GLU A 252 -11.03 15.01 1.81
C GLU A 252 -10.74 14.64 3.28
N PHE A 253 -10.18 13.44 3.50
CA PHE A 253 -9.81 12.99 4.84
C PHE A 253 -8.70 13.87 5.44
N GLU A 254 -7.67 14.18 4.64
CA GLU A 254 -6.57 15.03 5.08
C GLU A 254 -7.03 16.46 5.46
N LEU A 255 -7.98 17.03 4.71
CA LEU A 255 -8.60 18.31 5.04
C LEU A 255 -9.43 18.25 6.33
N ILE A 256 -10.23 17.19 6.53
CA ILE A 256 -11.03 17.00 7.74
C ILE A 256 -10.12 16.80 8.95
N ARG A 257 -9.05 16.01 8.79
CA ARG A 257 -8.02 15.79 9.81
C ARG A 257 -7.38 17.10 10.23
N LEU A 258 -6.92 17.92 9.27
CA LEU A 258 -6.35 19.22 9.59
C LEU A 258 -7.38 20.13 10.27
N LYS A 259 -8.63 20.14 9.81
CA LYS A 259 -9.68 20.98 10.44
C LYS A 259 -9.97 20.56 11.88
N TYR A 260 -9.99 19.26 12.14
CA TYR A 260 -10.15 18.74 13.49
C TYR A 260 -9.00 19.17 14.42
N VAL A 261 -7.75 19.06 13.95
CA VAL A 261 -6.56 19.49 14.70
C VAL A 261 -6.60 21.00 14.96
N ASP A 262 -6.99 21.79 13.96
CA ASP A 262 -7.16 23.24 14.06
C ASP A 262 -8.21 23.66 15.11
N ILE A 263 -9.36 22.98 15.14
CA ILE A 263 -10.40 23.19 16.17
C ILE A 263 -9.88 22.77 17.54
N LEU A 264 -9.21 21.61 17.61
CA LEU A 264 -8.66 21.09 18.87
C LEU A 264 -7.56 21.98 19.43
N GLU A 265 -6.87 22.78 18.62
CA GLU A 265 -5.89 23.76 19.08
C GLU A 265 -6.56 25.09 19.46
N SER A 266 -7.42 25.62 18.58
CA SER A 266 -8.00 26.96 18.69
C SER A 266 -9.15 27.07 19.70
N SER A 267 -9.99 26.04 19.84
CA SER A 267 -11.14 26.07 20.75
C SER A 267 -10.71 25.83 22.21
N PRO A 268 -11.23 26.59 23.18
CA PRO A 268 -11.01 26.31 24.60
C PRO A 268 -11.76 25.06 25.07
N ASP A 269 -12.92 24.76 24.47
CA ASP A 269 -13.69 23.56 24.76
C ASP A 269 -13.27 22.40 23.84
N MET A 270 -13.02 21.24 24.45
CA MET A 270 -12.71 20.00 23.72
C MET A 270 -13.94 19.43 23.01
N MET A 271 -15.14 19.76 23.48
CA MET A 271 -16.39 19.21 22.95
C MET A 271 -16.67 19.69 21.53
N ASP A 272 -16.18 20.86 21.13
CA ASP A 272 -16.30 21.37 19.75
C ASP A 272 -15.61 20.45 18.74
N ALA A 273 -14.38 20.02 19.05
CA ALA A 273 -13.62 19.09 18.23
C ALA A 273 -14.31 17.71 18.18
N VAL A 274 -14.80 17.23 19.32
CA VAL A 274 -15.52 15.94 19.41
C VAL A 274 -16.83 15.97 18.61
N ASN A 275 -17.59 17.06 18.69
CA ASN A 275 -18.83 17.24 17.93
C ASN A 275 -18.55 17.26 16.41
N PHE A 276 -17.50 17.96 15.99
CA PHE A 276 -17.05 17.95 14.60
C PHE A 276 -16.64 16.54 14.14
N ALA A 277 -15.84 15.85 14.95
CA ALA A 277 -15.40 14.48 14.69
C ALA A 277 -16.57 13.51 14.56
N ASN A 278 -17.54 13.56 15.48
CA ASN A 278 -18.73 12.69 15.46
C ASN A 278 -19.61 12.91 14.22
N LYS A 279 -19.53 14.08 13.58
CA LYS A 279 -20.28 14.39 12.37
C LYS A 279 -19.59 13.90 11.10
N GLU A 280 -18.28 14.14 10.97
CA GLU A 280 -17.56 13.96 9.72
C GLU A 280 -16.73 12.65 9.67
N LEU A 281 -16.14 12.20 10.78
CA LEU A 281 -15.29 11.01 10.82
C LEU A 281 -16.00 9.66 10.64
N PRO A 282 -17.29 9.45 10.95
CA PRO A 282 -17.95 8.17 10.71
C PRO A 282 -17.90 7.72 9.25
N PHE A 283 -17.86 8.67 8.31
CA PHE A 283 -17.75 8.36 6.87
C PHE A 283 -16.43 7.68 6.50
N PHE A 284 -15.36 7.92 7.28
CA PHE A 284 -14.01 7.43 7.00
C PHE A 284 -13.61 6.25 7.89
N HIS A 285 -14.48 5.81 8.80
CA HIS A 285 -14.13 4.77 9.77
C HIS A 285 -13.78 3.42 9.12
N GLN A 286 -14.35 3.13 7.95
CA GLN A 286 -14.07 1.88 7.23
C GLN A 286 -12.71 1.91 6.50
N THR A 287 -12.21 3.10 6.16
CA THR A 287 -10.96 3.28 5.39
C THR A 287 -9.78 3.69 6.27
N HIS A 288 -10.02 4.51 7.31
CA HIS A 288 -9.00 5.15 8.16
C HIS A 288 -9.27 4.93 9.66
N ALA A 289 -9.63 3.72 10.06
CA ALA A 289 -10.02 3.40 11.43
C ALA A 289 -8.92 3.75 12.47
N GLU A 290 -7.67 3.47 12.13
CA GLU A 290 -6.51 3.71 13.00
C GLU A 290 -6.28 5.21 13.18
N GLU A 291 -6.27 5.99 12.10
CA GLU A 291 -6.07 7.42 12.15
C GLU A 291 -7.22 8.13 12.88
N VAL A 292 -8.47 7.68 12.68
CA VAL A 292 -9.63 8.19 13.44
C VAL A 292 -9.46 7.94 14.94
N GLY A 293 -8.97 6.75 15.34
CA GLY A 293 -8.67 6.44 16.73
C GLY A 293 -7.57 7.32 17.32
N VAL A 294 -6.52 7.61 16.55
CA VAL A 294 -5.46 8.55 16.92
C VAL A 294 -6.01 9.96 17.12
N LEU A 295 -6.84 10.46 16.20
CA LEU A 295 -7.45 11.78 16.30
C LEU A 295 -8.32 11.90 17.56
N MET A 296 -9.14 10.88 17.84
CA MET A 296 -9.97 10.87 19.05
C MET A 296 -9.13 10.79 20.34
N SER A 297 -8.01 10.09 20.29
CA SER A 297 -7.07 9.99 21.43
C SER A 297 -6.36 11.32 21.71
N CYS A 298 -6.16 12.18 20.70
CA CYS A 298 -5.56 13.50 20.87
C CYS A 298 -6.36 14.41 21.81
N VAL A 299 -7.68 14.23 21.92
CA VAL A 299 -8.56 15.03 22.81
C VAL A 299 -8.14 14.90 24.27
N LEU A 300 -7.67 13.70 24.67
CA LEU A 300 -7.24 13.41 26.04
C LEU A 300 -6.03 14.27 26.48
N TYR A 301 -5.27 14.78 25.51
CA TYR A 301 -4.07 15.59 25.74
C TYR A 301 -4.34 17.09 25.56
N LYS A 302 -5.60 17.53 25.47
CA LYS A 302 -5.95 18.95 25.38
C LYS A 302 -5.37 19.73 26.57
N GLY A 303 -4.58 20.77 26.28
CA GLY A 303 -3.84 21.55 27.27
C GLY A 303 -2.40 21.05 27.57
N LYS A 304 -2.03 19.86 27.09
CA LYS A 304 -0.66 19.28 27.16
C LYS A 304 -0.25 18.66 25.82
N LEU A 305 -0.55 19.36 24.73
CA LEU A 305 -0.29 18.87 23.37
C LEU A 305 1.20 18.66 23.09
N GLU A 306 2.07 19.47 23.72
CA GLU A 306 3.53 19.38 23.60
C GLU A 306 4.14 18.12 24.24
N GLU A 307 3.48 17.55 25.24
CA GLU A 307 3.88 16.32 25.93
C GLU A 307 3.19 15.07 25.34
N SER A 308 2.33 15.27 24.34
CA SER A 308 1.56 14.19 23.75
C SER A 308 2.42 13.29 22.86
N PRO A 309 2.18 11.97 22.83
CA PRO A 309 2.73 11.08 21.81
C PRO A 309 2.43 11.53 20.37
N TYR A 310 1.39 12.36 20.20
CA TYR A 310 0.87 12.84 18.92
C TYR A 310 1.40 14.21 18.50
N LYS A 311 2.44 14.74 19.17
CA LYS A 311 3.01 16.07 18.89
C LYS A 311 3.23 16.38 17.41
N LYS A 312 3.67 15.38 16.63
CA LYS A 312 3.91 15.51 15.18
C LYS A 312 2.68 15.98 14.39
N LEU A 313 1.46 15.66 14.84
CA LEU A 313 0.22 16.11 14.19
C LEU A 313 -0.04 17.62 14.35
N PHE A 314 0.57 18.25 15.36
CA PHE A 314 0.34 19.65 15.69
C PHE A 314 1.39 20.61 15.10
N ASN A 315 2.40 20.11 14.39
CA ASN A 315 3.43 20.93 13.76
C ASN A 315 2.84 21.97 12.78
N ASP A 316 3.43 23.16 12.73
CA ASP A 316 2.99 24.23 11.81
C ASP A 316 3.12 23.87 10.32
N THR A 317 4.01 22.92 9.98
CA THR A 317 4.22 22.42 8.60
C THR A 317 2.98 21.75 8.02
N ARG A 318 2.01 21.35 8.86
CA ARG A 318 0.77 20.69 8.44
C ARG A 318 -0.02 21.50 7.40
N TRP A 319 0.05 22.82 7.48
CA TRP A 319 -0.64 23.70 6.53
C TRP A 319 0.05 23.74 5.17
N ASP A 320 1.38 23.71 5.15
CA ASP A 320 2.17 23.63 3.92
C ASP A 320 2.00 22.25 3.25
N GLU A 321 1.98 21.18 4.05
CA GLU A 321 1.74 19.81 3.57
C GLU A 321 0.36 19.67 2.91
N ILE A 322 -0.68 20.27 3.50
CA ILE A 322 -2.03 20.30 2.93
C ILE A 322 -2.09 21.19 1.70
N HIS A 323 -1.42 22.33 1.71
CA HIS A 323 -1.31 23.20 0.53
C HIS A 323 -0.75 22.41 -0.67
N ASP A 324 0.35 21.69 -0.47
CA ASP A 324 0.96 20.84 -1.49
C ASP A 324 0.11 19.62 -1.87
N ALA A 325 -0.62 19.04 -0.92
CA ALA A 325 -1.55 17.95 -1.19
C ALA A 325 -2.72 18.40 -2.07
N VAL A 326 -3.29 19.59 -1.82
CA VAL A 326 -4.36 20.16 -2.65
C VAL A 326 -3.87 20.46 -4.06
N ILE A 327 -2.67 21.05 -4.22
CA ILE A 327 -2.07 21.26 -5.55
C ILE A 327 -1.96 19.93 -6.31
N ARG A 328 -1.38 18.91 -5.66
CA ARG A 328 -1.23 17.58 -6.28
C ARG A 328 -2.58 16.96 -6.63
N ALA A 329 -3.59 17.06 -5.76
CA ALA A 329 -4.92 16.53 -6.01
C ALA A 329 -5.60 17.23 -7.20
N CYS A 330 -5.61 18.56 -7.24
CA CYS A 330 -6.17 19.35 -8.34
C CYS A 330 -5.50 19.04 -9.67
N CYS A 331 -4.17 19.03 -9.69
CA CYS A 331 -3.39 18.74 -10.89
C CYS A 331 -3.60 17.30 -11.38
N SER A 332 -3.63 16.32 -10.46
CA SER A 332 -3.87 14.90 -10.80
C SER A 332 -5.28 14.69 -11.36
N LEU A 333 -6.28 15.35 -10.78
CA LEU A 333 -7.67 15.28 -11.24
C LEU A 333 -7.83 15.74 -12.69
N ARG A 334 -7.13 16.82 -13.07
CA ARG A 334 -7.18 17.39 -14.43
C ARG A 334 -6.10 16.85 -15.37
N ARG A 335 -5.24 15.94 -14.90
CA ARG A 335 -4.09 15.37 -15.64
C ARG A 335 -3.10 16.44 -16.13
N VAL A 336 -2.89 17.45 -15.32
CA VAL A 336 -1.94 18.54 -15.57
C VAL A 336 -0.71 18.32 -14.68
N PRO A 337 0.52 18.62 -15.13
CA PRO A 337 1.69 18.54 -14.26
C PRO A 337 1.56 19.51 -13.08
N TYR A 338 1.88 19.02 -11.87
CA TYR A 338 1.83 19.80 -10.64
C TYR A 338 3.01 20.78 -10.48
N ARG A 339 4.14 20.49 -11.14
CA ARG A 339 5.31 21.36 -11.24
C ARG A 339 5.51 21.83 -12.65
N SER A 340 5.92 23.07 -12.81
CA SER A 340 6.33 23.57 -14.12
C SER A 340 7.60 22.86 -14.58
N TYR A 341 7.72 22.66 -15.89
CA TYR A 341 8.99 22.27 -16.51
C TYR A 341 10.09 23.30 -16.23
N LEU A 342 9.73 24.60 -16.14
CA LEU A 342 10.67 25.67 -15.81
C LEU A 342 11.15 25.56 -14.37
N GLU A 343 10.22 25.40 -13.43
CA GLU A 343 10.52 25.26 -12.01
C GLU A 343 11.43 24.05 -11.74
N THR A 344 11.11 22.90 -12.35
CA THR A 344 11.93 21.68 -12.24
C THR A 344 13.36 21.93 -12.75
N TRP A 345 13.51 22.67 -13.85
CA TRP A 345 14.81 23.03 -14.40
C TRP A 345 15.62 23.96 -13.48
N TYR A 346 14.96 24.93 -12.83
CA TYR A 346 15.61 25.80 -11.85
C TYR A 346 16.02 25.06 -10.58
N THR A 347 15.23 24.09 -10.10
CA THR A 347 15.55 23.32 -8.89
C THR A 347 16.67 22.28 -9.08
N LEU A 348 16.98 21.89 -10.32
CA LEU A 348 18.04 20.95 -10.67
C LEU A 348 19.43 21.61 -10.79
N ARG A 349 19.50 22.93 -10.66
CA ARG A 349 20.72 23.73 -10.76
C ARG A 349 21.13 24.23 -9.39
#